data_AF-A0AAU2VCU6-F1
#
_entry.id   AF-A0AAU2VCU6-F1
#
_cell.length_a   1.000
_cell.length_b   1.000
_cell.length_c   1.000
_cell.angle_alpha   90.00
_cell.angle_beta   90.00
_cell.angle_gamma   90.00
#
_symmetry.space_group_name_H-M   'P 1'
#
loop_
_entity.id
_entity.type
_entity.pdbx_description
1 polymer ?
#
loop_
_entity_poly.entity_id
_entity_poly.type
_entity_poly.pdbx_seq_one_letter_code
_entity_poly.pdbx_strand_id
1 'polypeptide(L)'
;MTPPPAPTAPQRKAQKQQKRPPRKPGSGTLASAVFEGDDRQYSPTRLEGLSQIVFAPDRIQPVRLTRAQMAELSKPELARYNDGRHVWHANIGPLRTPQLLELHEDLWEIVGSNRHDGDKAKPAALLDAYPGIGKSTAVLDFARDYYRSEIELRGETTANGDRRVPLLYIALTGNTQIRGLNAALCRFYDLPATGDADTLAARAVDAVLSMRTAVFVIDDIHFLAGAGSSTTRMVNQLKFLSNTFPVTLLYVGVGVREHGILQDGISAQFGRRTTPLTLRPFQVEDEAGRREFRRVLLTIEKQLVLADTYPGMLADDLADYFWARSSGHFASLMALINRGCYRAIRTGHERLDAALMDQVKNDAAAEEARLELEASVQAGLLTAKPARKTTSKATASSKSGPRARKTARKKAS
;
A
#
# COMPACT_ATOMS: atom_id res chain seq x y z
N MET A 1 -59.26 1.93 -61.34
CA MET A 1 -58.89 2.04 -59.91
C MET A 1 -57.50 1.48 -59.77
N THR A 2 -56.50 2.36 -59.75
CA THR A 2 -55.07 2.05 -59.85
C THR A 2 -54.48 2.06 -58.43
N PRO A 3 -53.73 1.02 -58.02
CA PRO A 3 -53.16 0.93 -56.67
C PRO A 3 -51.95 1.88 -56.49
N PRO A 4 -51.62 2.27 -55.24
CA PRO A 4 -50.72 3.38 -54.94
C PRO A 4 -49.23 3.02 -55.15
N PRO A 5 -48.36 4.01 -55.43
CA PRO A 5 -46.93 3.78 -55.62
C PRO A 5 -46.17 3.62 -54.29
N ALA A 6 -45.17 2.74 -54.32
CA ALA A 6 -44.25 2.43 -53.22
C ALA A 6 -43.32 3.61 -52.85
N PRO A 7 -42.86 3.71 -51.59
CA PRO A 7 -42.08 4.85 -51.12
C PRO A 7 -40.62 4.82 -51.57
N THR A 8 -40.15 6.00 -51.99
CA THR A 8 -38.81 6.32 -52.49
C THR A 8 -37.76 6.33 -51.36
N ALA A 9 -36.61 5.68 -51.59
CA ALA A 9 -35.46 5.65 -50.68
C ALA A 9 -34.80 7.05 -50.54
N PRO A 10 -34.32 7.46 -49.36
CA PRO A 10 -33.67 8.74 -49.17
C PRO A 10 -32.18 8.73 -49.61
N GLN A 11 -31.82 9.75 -50.38
CA GLN A 11 -30.47 10.04 -50.87
C GLN A 11 -29.49 10.35 -49.72
N ARG A 12 -28.35 9.63 -49.67
CA ARG A 12 -27.19 9.97 -48.82
C ARG A 12 -26.50 11.22 -49.36
N LYS A 13 -26.59 12.35 -48.62
CA LYS A 13 -25.66 13.48 -48.78
C LYS A 13 -24.41 13.23 -47.94
N ALA A 14 -23.26 13.11 -48.60
CA ALA A 14 -21.94 13.06 -47.97
C ALA A 14 -21.57 14.44 -47.42
N GLN A 15 -21.42 14.55 -46.09
CA GLN A 15 -20.92 15.75 -45.43
C GLN A 15 -19.44 15.57 -45.11
N LYS A 16 -18.58 16.33 -45.81
CA LYS A 16 -17.14 16.45 -45.52
C LYS A 16 -16.97 17.03 -44.11
N GLN A 17 -16.49 16.23 -43.17
CA GLN A 17 -16.00 16.70 -41.87
C GLN A 17 -14.67 17.44 -42.05
N GLN A 18 -14.70 18.77 -41.99
CA GLN A 18 -13.51 19.58 -41.78
C GLN A 18 -13.03 19.37 -40.34
N LYS A 19 -11.82 18.81 -40.18
CA LYS A 19 -11.12 18.66 -38.90
C LYS A 19 -10.87 20.05 -38.30
N ARG A 20 -11.57 20.37 -37.21
CA ARG A 20 -11.24 21.52 -36.34
C ARG A 20 -9.97 21.18 -35.53
N PRO A 21 -9.06 22.13 -35.30
CA PRO A 21 -7.91 21.93 -34.44
C PRO A 21 -8.36 21.74 -32.97
N PRO A 22 -7.55 21.08 -32.12
CA PRO A 22 -7.90 20.81 -30.73
C PRO A 22 -8.05 22.12 -29.95
N ARG A 23 -9.17 22.24 -29.21
CA ARG A 23 -9.45 23.35 -28.29
C ARG A 23 -8.41 23.36 -27.16
N LYS A 24 -7.85 24.54 -26.86
CA LYS A 24 -7.08 24.81 -25.63
C LYS A 24 -7.92 24.41 -24.39
N PRO A 25 -7.32 23.89 -23.32
CA PRO A 25 -8.03 23.67 -22.06
C PRO A 25 -8.64 25.00 -21.61
N GLY A 26 -9.96 24.99 -21.40
CA GLY A 26 -10.72 26.19 -21.11
C GLY A 26 -10.28 26.82 -19.80
N SER A 27 -9.96 28.12 -19.87
CA SER A 27 -10.18 29.09 -18.80
C SER A 27 -11.67 29.12 -18.46
N GLY A 28 -12.15 28.11 -17.73
CA GLY A 28 -13.47 28.11 -17.13
C GLY A 28 -13.43 28.97 -15.87
N THR A 29 -14.23 30.03 -15.87
CA THR A 29 -14.42 30.97 -14.76
C THR A 29 -14.58 30.22 -13.44
N LEU A 30 -13.57 30.27 -12.57
CA LEU A 30 -13.56 29.65 -11.22
C LEU A 30 -14.49 30.36 -10.20
N ALA A 31 -15.38 31.22 -10.68
CA ALA A 31 -16.32 31.98 -9.87
C ALA A 31 -17.59 31.16 -9.63
N SER A 32 -17.58 30.32 -8.59
CA SER A 32 -18.70 30.11 -7.63
C SER A 32 -18.68 28.75 -6.90
N ALA A 33 -17.74 27.84 -7.17
CA ALA A 33 -17.68 26.58 -6.42
C ALA A 33 -16.89 26.74 -5.12
N VAL A 34 -17.50 26.38 -4.00
CA VAL A 34 -16.81 26.13 -2.73
C VAL A 34 -15.72 25.08 -3.00
N PHE A 35 -14.50 25.35 -2.56
CA PHE A 35 -13.39 24.41 -2.67
C PHE A 35 -13.18 23.75 -1.31
N GLU A 36 -13.47 22.46 -1.22
CA GLU A 36 -13.37 21.68 0.02
C GLU A 36 -12.10 20.81 0.07
N GLY A 37 -11.26 20.87 -0.96
CA GLY A 37 -10.09 19.98 -1.12
C GLY A 37 -10.49 18.57 -1.59
N ASP A 38 -9.52 17.66 -1.63
CA ASP A 38 -9.72 16.22 -1.93
C ASP A 38 -9.33 15.35 -0.71
N ASP A 39 -9.34 15.93 0.49
CA ASP A 39 -9.15 15.18 1.73
C ASP A 39 -10.31 14.21 1.94
N ARG A 40 -10.01 12.94 2.21
CA ARG A 40 -11.03 11.91 2.46
C ARG A 40 -11.02 11.56 3.94
N GLN A 41 -12.11 11.90 4.64
CA GLN A 41 -12.27 11.62 6.06
C GLN A 41 -13.14 10.36 6.23
N TYR A 42 -12.48 9.23 6.46
CA TYR A 42 -13.14 7.95 6.75
C TYR A 42 -12.37 7.18 7.82
N SER A 43 -13.06 6.23 8.46
CA SER A 43 -12.42 5.23 9.32
C SER A 43 -12.65 3.83 8.77
N PRO A 44 -11.61 3.02 8.53
CA PRO A 44 -11.77 1.63 8.09
C PRO A 44 -12.47 0.76 9.15
N THR A 45 -12.52 1.22 10.41
CA THR A 45 -13.20 0.54 11.52
C THR A 45 -14.73 0.70 11.53
N ARG A 46 -15.28 1.36 10.50
CA ARG A 46 -16.73 1.51 10.25
C ARG A 46 -17.04 0.98 8.87
N LEU A 47 -18.19 0.31 8.72
CA LEU A 47 -18.61 -0.23 7.43
C LEU A 47 -18.69 0.87 6.36
N GLU A 48 -19.25 2.04 6.69
CA GLU A 48 -19.29 3.18 5.78
C GLU A 48 -17.89 3.61 5.34
N GLY A 49 -16.96 3.77 6.29
CA GLY A 49 -15.60 4.19 5.97
C GLY A 49 -14.79 3.14 5.19
N LEU A 50 -14.95 1.85 5.51
CA LEU A 50 -14.38 0.78 4.68
C LEU A 50 -14.98 0.78 3.27
N SER A 51 -16.29 1.05 3.14
CA SER A 51 -16.95 1.16 1.85
C SER A 51 -16.35 2.28 1.01
N GLN A 52 -16.02 3.43 1.61
CA GLN A 52 -15.34 4.51 0.92
C GLN A 52 -13.94 4.07 0.43
N ILE A 53 -13.18 3.32 1.23
CA ILE A 53 -11.88 2.76 0.81
C ILE A 53 -12.03 1.80 -0.37
N VAL A 54 -13.10 1.00 -0.37
CA VAL A 54 -13.36 -0.04 -1.37
C VAL A 54 -13.87 0.56 -2.68
N PHE A 55 -14.83 1.48 -2.63
CA PHE A 55 -15.58 1.91 -3.81
C PHE A 55 -15.24 3.31 -4.31
N ALA A 56 -14.55 4.13 -3.51
CA ALA A 56 -14.14 5.44 -4.01
C ALA A 56 -13.18 5.28 -5.19
N PRO A 57 -13.26 6.18 -6.19
CA PRO A 57 -12.33 6.18 -7.30
C PRO A 57 -10.91 6.43 -6.80
N ASP A 58 -9.94 5.87 -7.52
CA ASP A 58 -8.53 6.13 -7.27
C ASP A 58 -8.24 7.63 -7.39
N ARG A 59 -7.29 8.12 -6.58
CA ARG A 59 -6.84 9.51 -6.69
C ARG A 59 -6.18 9.72 -8.05
N ILE A 60 -6.48 10.83 -8.69
CA ILE A 60 -5.89 11.20 -9.98
C ILE A 60 -4.64 12.02 -9.71
N GLN A 61 -3.49 11.59 -10.25
CA GLN A 61 -2.25 12.35 -10.15
C GLN A 61 -2.44 13.74 -10.77
N PRO A 62 -2.14 14.83 -10.03
CA PRO A 62 -2.18 16.18 -10.60
C PRO A 62 -1.21 16.32 -11.78
N VAL A 63 -1.62 17.07 -12.79
CA VAL A 63 -0.76 17.36 -13.96
C VAL A 63 0.48 18.11 -13.48
N ARG A 64 1.67 17.66 -13.89
CA ARG A 64 2.92 18.37 -13.57
C ARG A 64 3.06 19.62 -14.43
N LEU A 65 2.91 20.78 -13.81
CA LEU A 65 3.17 22.08 -14.44
C LEU A 65 4.62 22.50 -14.32
N THR A 66 5.16 23.15 -15.35
CA THR A 66 6.46 23.82 -15.29
C THR A 66 6.37 25.11 -14.48
N ARG A 67 7.52 25.66 -14.05
CA ARG A 67 7.56 26.98 -13.38
C ARG A 67 6.90 28.09 -14.19
N ALA A 68 7.10 28.10 -15.51
CA ALA A 68 6.48 29.09 -16.38
C ALA A 68 4.94 28.96 -16.38
N GLN A 69 4.43 27.73 -16.50
CA GLN A 69 2.99 27.47 -16.44
C GLN A 69 2.38 27.81 -15.07
N MET A 70 3.10 27.56 -13.97
CA MET A 70 2.65 27.96 -12.64
C MET A 70 2.61 29.49 -12.46
N ALA A 71 3.54 30.21 -13.10
CA ALA A 71 3.57 31.67 -13.06
C ALA A 71 2.43 32.32 -13.87
N GLU A 72 1.85 31.60 -14.83
CA GLU A 72 0.67 32.02 -15.59
C GLU A 72 -0.65 31.87 -14.81
N LEU A 73 -0.66 31.07 -13.72
CA LEU A 73 -1.85 30.88 -12.89
C LEU A 73 -2.13 32.11 -12.02
N SER A 74 -3.41 32.43 -11.84
CA SER A 74 -3.81 33.37 -10.80
C SER A 74 -3.49 32.82 -9.40
N LYS A 75 -3.40 33.70 -8.39
CA LYS A 75 -3.12 33.28 -7.00
C LYS A 75 -4.07 32.19 -6.49
N PRO A 76 -5.40 32.28 -6.69
CA PRO A 76 -6.33 31.22 -6.27
C PRO A 76 -6.15 29.90 -7.03
N GLU A 77 -5.84 29.95 -8.33
CA GLU A 77 -5.57 28.76 -9.15
C GLU A 77 -4.31 28.05 -8.68
N LEU A 78 -3.23 28.79 -8.44
CA LEU A 78 -1.99 28.25 -7.91
C LEU A 78 -2.20 27.62 -6.52
N ALA A 79 -2.98 28.26 -5.65
CA ALA A 79 -3.29 27.72 -4.33
C ALA A 79 -4.05 26.38 -4.42
N ARG A 80 -5.09 26.29 -5.27
CA ARG A 80 -5.85 25.05 -5.49
C ARG A 80 -5.00 23.95 -6.14
N TYR A 81 -4.14 24.33 -7.08
CA TYR A 81 -3.19 23.39 -7.69
C TYR A 81 -2.21 22.85 -6.63
N ASN A 82 -1.64 23.71 -5.79
CA ASN A 82 -0.73 23.31 -4.72
C ASN A 82 -1.42 22.43 -3.68
N ASP A 83 -2.66 22.73 -3.31
CA ASP A 83 -3.48 21.88 -2.43
C ASP A 83 -3.63 20.47 -3.00
N GLY A 84 -4.02 20.35 -4.28
CA GLY A 84 -4.11 19.05 -4.95
C GLY A 84 -2.78 18.29 -4.97
N ARG A 85 -1.65 18.99 -5.11
CA ARG A 85 -0.31 18.38 -5.00
C ARG A 85 -0.01 17.89 -3.58
N HIS A 86 -0.36 18.67 -2.56
CA HIS A 86 -0.19 18.28 -1.16
C HIS A 86 -1.00 17.03 -0.81
N VAL A 87 -2.28 17.00 -1.19
CA VAL A 87 -3.14 15.82 -1.01
C VAL A 87 -2.54 14.61 -1.74
N TRP A 88 -2.09 14.78 -2.97
CA TRP A 88 -1.45 13.71 -3.74
C TRP A 88 -0.18 13.17 -3.06
N HIS A 89 0.77 14.05 -2.72
CA HIS A 89 2.04 13.65 -2.08
C HIS A 89 1.85 13.01 -0.71
N ALA A 90 0.80 13.40 0.02
CA ALA A 90 0.44 12.78 1.30
C ALA A 90 -0.18 11.38 1.16
N ASN A 91 -0.66 11.01 -0.02
CA ASN A 91 -1.39 9.77 -0.29
C ASN A 91 -0.72 8.91 -1.38
N ILE A 92 0.60 9.05 -1.60
CA ILE A 92 1.33 8.18 -2.54
C ILE A 92 1.33 6.74 -2.03
N GLY A 93 0.81 5.83 -2.85
CA GLY A 93 0.80 4.39 -2.60
C GLY A 93 -0.61 3.81 -2.57
N PRO A 94 -0.76 2.50 -2.28
CA PRO A 94 0.30 1.54 -1.95
C PRO A 94 1.27 1.30 -3.11
N LEU A 95 2.56 1.08 -2.80
CA LEU A 95 3.57 0.79 -3.82
C LEU A 95 3.72 -0.73 -3.95
N ARG A 96 3.54 -1.26 -5.17
CA ARG A 96 3.69 -2.69 -5.48
C ARG A 96 5.16 -3.13 -5.43
N THR A 97 5.69 -3.27 -4.23
CA THR A 97 7.02 -3.86 -3.98
C THR A 97 6.94 -5.38 -4.07
N PRO A 98 8.06 -6.08 -4.35
CA PRO A 98 8.08 -7.54 -4.33
C PRO A 98 7.56 -8.13 -3.01
N GLN A 99 7.99 -7.57 -1.87
CA GLN A 99 7.53 -8.01 -0.55
C GLN A 99 6.03 -7.81 -0.33
N LEU A 100 5.44 -6.73 -0.86
CA LEU A 100 3.99 -6.53 -0.78
C LEU A 100 3.23 -7.54 -1.62
N LEU A 101 3.72 -7.82 -2.83
CA LEU A 101 3.10 -8.79 -3.74
C LEU A 101 3.18 -10.20 -3.15
N GLU A 102 4.33 -10.62 -2.62
CA GLU A 102 4.49 -11.90 -1.93
C GLU A 102 3.53 -12.02 -0.74
N LEU A 103 3.43 -10.98 0.10
CA LEU A 103 2.48 -10.95 1.21
C LEU A 103 1.02 -11.10 0.72
N HIS A 104 0.66 -10.43 -0.36
CA HIS A 104 -0.69 -10.51 -0.93
C HIS A 104 -1.00 -11.91 -1.47
N GLU A 105 -0.06 -12.54 -2.18
CA GLU A 105 -0.22 -13.93 -2.65
C GLU A 105 -0.43 -14.89 -1.47
N ASP A 106 0.38 -14.78 -0.41
CA ASP A 106 0.22 -15.59 0.81
C ASP A 106 -1.16 -15.37 1.46
N LEU A 107 -1.61 -14.11 1.56
CA LEU A 107 -2.93 -13.78 2.11
C LEU A 107 -4.07 -14.35 1.24
N TRP A 108 -3.95 -14.27 -0.09
CA TRP A 108 -4.90 -14.87 -1.02
C TRP A 108 -4.96 -16.39 -0.89
N GLU A 109 -3.82 -17.05 -0.75
CA GLU A 109 -3.75 -18.50 -0.54
C GLU A 109 -4.44 -18.90 0.78
N ILE A 110 -4.12 -18.22 1.88
CA ILE A 110 -4.70 -18.51 3.21
C ILE A 110 -6.20 -18.25 3.23
N VAL A 111 -6.65 -17.08 2.75
CA VAL A 111 -8.09 -16.73 2.76
C VAL A 111 -8.86 -17.58 1.76
N GLY A 112 -8.32 -17.78 0.55
CA GLY A 112 -8.97 -18.51 -0.54
C GLY A 112 -9.09 -20.01 -0.29
N SER A 113 -8.13 -20.61 0.43
CA SER A 113 -8.16 -22.03 0.83
C SER A 113 -9.09 -22.32 2.02
N ASN A 114 -9.45 -21.29 2.80
CA ASN A 114 -10.29 -21.40 3.99
C ASN A 114 -11.80 -21.54 3.69
N ARG A 115 -12.15 -22.50 2.82
CA ARG A 115 -13.53 -22.82 2.42
C ARG A 115 -14.23 -23.83 3.34
N HIS A 116 -13.63 -24.12 4.50
CA HIS A 116 -14.22 -25.02 5.49
C HIS A 116 -15.59 -24.51 5.95
N ASP A 117 -16.51 -25.45 6.18
CA ASP A 117 -17.84 -25.18 6.71
C ASP A 117 -17.79 -24.57 8.12
N GLY A 118 -18.87 -23.91 8.53
CA GLY A 118 -18.91 -23.07 9.74
C GLY A 118 -18.72 -23.80 11.07
N ASP A 119 -18.79 -25.14 11.09
CA ASP A 119 -18.50 -25.99 12.24
C ASP A 119 -16.99 -26.22 12.46
N LYS A 120 -16.15 -25.83 11.50
CA LYS A 120 -14.70 -26.02 11.52
C LYS A 120 -13.99 -24.69 11.77
N ALA A 121 -13.09 -24.70 12.76
CA ALA A 121 -12.19 -23.57 12.98
C ALA A 121 -11.29 -23.37 11.74
N LYS A 122 -11.33 -22.17 11.16
CA LYS A 122 -10.52 -21.81 10.00
C LYS A 122 -9.10 -21.42 10.42
N PRO A 123 -8.06 -21.89 9.72
CA PRO A 123 -6.71 -21.35 9.84
C PRO A 123 -6.67 -19.82 9.78
N ALA A 124 -5.83 -19.21 10.60
CA ALA A 124 -5.64 -17.76 10.68
C ALA A 124 -4.32 -17.34 10.03
N ALA A 125 -4.18 -16.04 9.74
CA ALA A 125 -2.89 -15.43 9.40
C ALA A 125 -2.49 -14.42 10.48
N LEU A 126 -1.19 -14.28 10.72
CA LEU A 126 -0.63 -13.26 11.59
C LEU A 126 0.44 -12.47 10.84
N LEU A 127 0.16 -11.21 10.50
CA LEU A 127 1.14 -10.27 10.01
C LEU A 127 1.87 -9.63 11.19
N ASP A 128 3.08 -10.12 11.47
CA ASP A 128 3.97 -9.58 12.49
C ASP A 128 5.16 -8.89 11.83
N ALA A 129 5.25 -7.57 11.98
CA ALA A 129 6.32 -6.77 11.39
C ALA A 129 6.64 -5.55 12.26
N TYR A 130 7.84 -5.00 12.09
CA TYR A 130 8.27 -3.80 12.82
C TYR A 130 7.30 -2.62 12.65
N PRO A 131 7.22 -1.71 13.63
CA PRO A 131 6.48 -0.45 13.48
C PRO A 131 6.96 0.32 12.24
N GLY A 132 6.04 1.00 11.55
CA GLY A 132 6.40 1.85 10.41
C GLY A 132 6.76 1.12 9.10
N ILE A 133 6.56 -0.20 8.99
CA ILE A 133 6.81 -0.94 7.73
C ILE A 133 5.61 -0.90 6.75
N GLY A 134 4.47 -0.33 7.16
CA GLY A 134 3.29 -0.20 6.29
C GLY A 134 2.32 -1.40 6.34
N LYS A 135 2.32 -2.16 7.43
CA LYS A 135 1.42 -3.32 7.65
C LYS A 135 -0.06 -3.00 7.39
N SER A 136 -0.59 -1.98 8.06
CA SER A 136 -2.00 -1.60 7.93
C SER A 136 -2.33 -1.16 6.50
N THR A 137 -1.41 -0.47 5.83
CA THR A 137 -1.55 -0.12 4.40
C THR A 137 -1.59 -1.37 3.52
N ALA A 138 -0.69 -2.32 3.72
CA ALA A 138 -0.64 -3.56 2.96
C ALA A 138 -1.92 -4.40 3.13
N VAL A 139 -2.43 -4.49 4.36
CA VAL A 139 -3.63 -5.27 4.69
C VAL A 139 -4.90 -4.56 4.23
N LEU A 140 -4.98 -3.24 4.31
CA LEU A 140 -6.11 -2.49 3.76
C LEU A 140 -6.16 -2.57 2.23
N ASP A 141 -5.01 -2.64 1.56
CA ASP A 141 -4.95 -2.84 0.11
C ASP A 141 -5.46 -4.24 -0.27
N PHE A 142 -4.98 -5.28 0.42
CA PHE A 142 -5.53 -6.64 0.28
C PHE A 142 -7.04 -6.69 0.57
N ALA A 143 -7.47 -6.04 1.65
CA ALA A 143 -8.86 -6.02 2.06
C ALA A 143 -9.77 -5.36 1.01
N ARG A 144 -9.30 -4.28 0.37
CA ARG A 144 -9.98 -3.64 -0.75
C ARG A 144 -10.18 -4.61 -1.91
N ASP A 145 -9.10 -5.26 -2.35
CA ASP A 145 -9.13 -6.15 -3.51
C ASP A 145 -9.97 -7.41 -3.23
N TYR A 146 -9.83 -8.00 -2.03
CA TYR A 146 -10.68 -9.09 -1.58
C TYR A 146 -12.16 -8.72 -1.58
N TYR A 147 -12.51 -7.58 -0.99
CA TYR A 147 -13.90 -7.10 -0.94
C TYR A 147 -14.47 -6.95 -2.35
N ARG A 148 -13.74 -6.29 -3.26
CA ARG A 148 -14.18 -6.10 -4.66
C ARG A 148 -14.39 -7.44 -5.37
N SER A 149 -13.46 -8.38 -5.23
CA SER A 149 -13.56 -9.70 -5.87
C SER A 149 -14.80 -10.47 -5.42
N GLU A 150 -15.16 -10.39 -4.14
CA GLU A 150 -16.30 -11.10 -3.58
C GLU A 150 -17.62 -10.47 -4.02
N ILE A 151 -17.66 -9.14 -4.17
CA ILE A 151 -18.81 -8.45 -4.75
C ILE A 151 -18.97 -8.77 -6.23
N GLU A 152 -17.87 -8.78 -7.00
CA GLU A 152 -17.88 -9.15 -8.41
C GLU A 152 -18.40 -10.59 -8.60
N LEU A 153 -17.98 -11.52 -7.74
CA LEU A 153 -18.37 -12.92 -7.83
C LEU A 153 -19.80 -13.19 -7.32
N ARG A 154 -20.24 -12.53 -6.25
CA ARG A 154 -21.45 -12.92 -5.49
C ARG A 154 -22.52 -11.84 -5.39
N GLY A 155 -22.28 -10.68 -5.99
CA GLY A 155 -23.16 -9.52 -5.94
C GLY A 155 -23.12 -8.76 -4.60
N GLU A 156 -23.66 -7.55 -4.62
CA GLU A 156 -23.70 -6.61 -3.48
C GLU A 156 -24.69 -7.00 -2.38
N THR A 157 -25.64 -7.88 -2.69
CA THR A 157 -26.69 -8.31 -1.77
C THR A 157 -26.64 -9.82 -1.53
N THR A 158 -27.08 -10.22 -0.35
CA THR A 158 -27.24 -11.63 0.01
C THR A 158 -28.59 -12.15 -0.48
N ALA A 159 -28.77 -13.47 -0.47
CA ALA A 159 -30.03 -14.09 -0.90
C ALA A 159 -31.25 -13.63 -0.06
N ASN A 160 -31.02 -13.19 1.18
CA ASN A 160 -32.06 -12.70 2.09
C ASN A 160 -32.31 -11.19 1.96
N GLY A 161 -31.60 -10.50 1.05
CA GLY A 161 -31.72 -9.06 0.83
C GLY A 161 -30.81 -8.20 1.71
N ASP A 162 -29.99 -8.80 2.58
CA ASP A 162 -28.99 -8.07 3.36
C ASP A 162 -27.88 -7.53 2.45
N ARG A 163 -27.23 -6.45 2.88
CA ARG A 163 -25.99 -6.00 2.26
C ARG A 163 -24.90 -7.06 2.44
N ARG A 164 -24.18 -7.41 1.38
CA ARG A 164 -23.01 -8.28 1.48
C ARG A 164 -21.81 -7.49 2.00
N VAL A 165 -21.18 -8.00 3.05
CA VAL A 165 -19.98 -7.41 3.65
C VAL A 165 -18.92 -8.52 3.78
N PRO A 166 -18.11 -8.80 2.74
CA PRO A 166 -17.21 -9.95 2.74
C PRO A 166 -16.12 -9.91 3.82
N LEU A 167 -15.73 -8.70 4.23
CA LEU A 167 -14.62 -8.46 5.14
C LEU A 167 -14.95 -7.35 6.12
N LEU A 168 -14.55 -7.55 7.38
CA LEU A 168 -14.56 -6.57 8.45
C LEU A 168 -13.12 -6.17 8.81
N TYR A 169 -12.92 -4.89 9.09
CA TYR A 169 -11.65 -4.37 9.62
C TYR A 169 -11.92 -3.66 10.95
N ILE A 170 -11.18 -4.03 11.99
CA ILE A 170 -11.15 -3.31 13.28
C ILE A 170 -9.71 -3.11 13.71
N ALA A 171 -9.46 -2.02 14.44
CA ALA A 171 -8.20 -1.77 15.12
C ALA A 171 -8.46 -1.76 16.62
N LEU A 172 -7.60 -2.42 17.39
CA LEU A 172 -7.73 -2.49 18.84
C LEU A 172 -7.06 -1.29 19.49
N THR A 173 -7.68 -0.73 20.53
CA THR A 173 -7.18 0.46 21.20
C THR A 173 -7.06 0.20 22.69
N GLY A 174 -5.86 0.36 23.26
CA GLY A 174 -5.63 0.12 24.70
C GLY A 174 -6.00 -1.29 25.15
N ASN A 175 -6.12 -1.51 26.46
CA ASN A 175 -6.44 -2.82 27.05
C ASN A 175 -7.89 -3.24 26.73
N THR A 176 -8.11 -3.77 25.52
CA THR A 176 -9.45 -4.11 25.01
C THR A 176 -9.93 -5.43 25.63
N GLN A 177 -10.99 -5.35 26.43
CA GLN A 177 -11.67 -6.52 27.02
C GLN A 177 -12.70 -7.13 26.05
N ILE A 178 -13.25 -8.31 26.40
CA ILE A 178 -14.23 -9.05 25.57
C ILE A 178 -15.39 -8.17 25.10
N ARG A 179 -16.00 -7.45 26.05
CA ARG A 179 -17.08 -6.50 25.77
C ARG A 179 -16.63 -5.41 24.79
N GLY A 180 -15.42 -4.88 24.97
CA GLY A 180 -14.86 -3.82 24.11
C GLY A 180 -14.68 -4.27 22.67
N LEU A 181 -14.21 -5.51 22.47
CA LEU A 181 -14.12 -6.15 21.16
C LEU A 181 -15.50 -6.33 20.52
N ASN A 182 -16.45 -6.92 21.24
CA ASN A 182 -17.81 -7.14 20.70
C ASN A 182 -18.52 -5.80 20.38
N ALA A 183 -18.27 -4.77 21.20
CA ALA A 183 -18.75 -3.42 20.93
C ALA A 183 -18.10 -2.82 19.67
N ALA A 184 -16.82 -3.12 19.38
CA ALA A 184 -16.16 -2.69 18.16
C ALA A 184 -16.75 -3.39 16.92
N LEU A 185 -17.06 -4.69 17.02
CA LEU A 185 -17.76 -5.42 15.95
C LEU A 185 -19.15 -4.82 15.69
N CYS A 186 -19.94 -4.56 16.73
CA CYS A 186 -21.24 -3.89 16.59
C CYS A 186 -21.09 -2.52 15.93
N ARG A 187 -20.12 -1.71 16.39
CA ARG A 187 -19.81 -0.39 15.83
C ARG A 187 -19.40 -0.44 14.36
N PHE A 188 -18.72 -1.49 13.92
CA PHE A 188 -18.37 -1.66 12.52
C PHE A 188 -19.63 -1.80 11.66
N TYR A 189 -20.57 -2.65 12.07
CA TYR A 189 -21.84 -2.89 11.37
C TYR A 189 -22.94 -1.84 11.64
N ASP A 190 -22.60 -0.71 12.27
CA ASP A 190 -23.56 0.33 12.68
C ASP A 190 -24.70 -0.20 13.59
N LEU A 191 -24.40 -1.23 14.38
CA LEU A 191 -25.32 -1.81 15.36
C LEU A 191 -25.19 -1.14 16.74
N PRO A 192 -26.24 -1.21 17.59
CA PRO A 192 -26.17 -0.70 18.95
C PRO A 192 -25.05 -1.37 19.77
N ALA A 193 -24.12 -0.56 20.27
CA ALA A 193 -22.94 -0.99 21.03
C ALA A 193 -23.15 -0.94 22.56
N THR A 194 -24.40 -0.84 23.02
CA THR A 194 -24.80 -0.89 24.43
C THR A 194 -25.24 -2.31 24.82
N GLY A 195 -24.93 -2.73 26.05
CA GLY A 195 -25.25 -4.06 26.56
C GLY A 195 -24.06 -4.74 27.24
N ASP A 196 -24.25 -5.98 27.68
CA ASP A 196 -23.20 -6.86 28.16
C ASP A 196 -22.43 -7.52 26.99
N ALA A 197 -21.40 -8.30 27.31
CA ALA A 197 -20.54 -8.93 26.30
C ALA A 197 -21.32 -9.93 25.42
N ASP A 198 -22.24 -10.69 26.00
CA ASP A 198 -22.99 -11.75 25.32
C ASP A 198 -24.04 -11.18 24.38
N THR A 199 -24.76 -10.14 24.80
CA THR A 199 -25.71 -9.41 23.94
C THR A 199 -25.01 -8.83 22.72
N LEU A 200 -23.83 -8.23 22.92
CA LEU A 200 -23.03 -7.68 21.82
C LEU A 200 -22.46 -8.78 20.92
N ALA A 201 -22.07 -9.93 21.50
CA ALA A 201 -21.61 -11.08 20.72
C ALA A 201 -22.72 -11.62 19.82
N ALA A 202 -23.92 -11.84 20.36
CA ALA A 202 -25.06 -12.34 19.61
C ALA A 202 -25.40 -11.42 18.43
N ARG A 203 -25.49 -10.10 18.66
CA ARG A 203 -25.71 -9.10 17.59
C ARG A 203 -24.63 -9.17 16.51
N ALA A 204 -23.36 -9.27 16.92
CA ALA A 204 -22.25 -9.35 15.98
C ALA A 204 -22.30 -10.65 15.15
N VAL A 205 -22.66 -11.79 15.78
CA VAL A 205 -22.83 -13.08 15.09
C VAL A 205 -23.95 -12.99 14.06
N ASP A 206 -25.11 -12.45 14.43
CA ASP A 206 -26.25 -12.28 13.52
C ASP A 206 -25.86 -11.45 12.29
N ALA A 207 -25.15 -10.33 12.49
CA ALA A 207 -24.64 -9.49 11.41
C ALA A 207 -23.63 -10.20 10.50
N VAL A 208 -22.67 -10.93 11.09
CA VAL A 208 -21.67 -11.70 10.34
C VAL A 208 -22.33 -12.74 9.44
N LEU A 209 -23.34 -13.44 9.97
CA LEU A 209 -24.05 -14.48 9.23
C LEU A 209 -24.98 -13.90 8.15
N SER A 210 -25.76 -12.86 8.47
CA SER A 210 -26.71 -12.25 7.54
C SER A 210 -26.00 -11.56 6.38
N MET A 211 -24.94 -10.79 6.67
CA MET A 211 -24.15 -10.04 5.69
C MET A 211 -23.06 -10.87 5.01
N ARG A 212 -22.95 -12.17 5.37
CA ARG A 212 -22.00 -13.14 4.79
C ARG A 212 -20.55 -12.70 4.91
N THR A 213 -20.16 -12.18 6.07
CA THR A 213 -18.77 -11.83 6.37
C THR A 213 -17.94 -13.10 6.49
N ALA A 214 -16.81 -13.12 5.77
CA ALA A 214 -15.92 -14.28 5.68
C ALA A 214 -14.54 -14.02 6.30
N VAL A 215 -14.11 -12.75 6.37
CA VAL A 215 -12.76 -12.39 6.84
C VAL A 215 -12.84 -11.29 7.89
N PHE A 216 -12.09 -11.46 8.99
CA PHE A 216 -11.88 -10.46 10.02
C PHE A 216 -10.43 -10.01 10.01
N VAL A 217 -10.19 -8.74 9.70
CA VAL A 217 -8.91 -8.08 9.95
C VAL A 217 -8.96 -7.44 11.32
N ILE A 218 -8.01 -7.81 12.17
CA ILE A 218 -7.87 -7.28 13.53
C ILE A 218 -6.47 -6.67 13.62
N ASP A 219 -6.43 -5.34 13.55
CA ASP A 219 -5.20 -4.56 13.63
C ASP A 219 -4.84 -4.20 15.07
N ASP A 220 -3.55 -3.93 15.25
CA ASP A 220 -2.91 -3.62 16.52
C ASP A 220 -3.17 -4.65 17.64
N ILE A 221 -3.04 -5.94 17.32
CA ILE A 221 -3.29 -7.02 18.30
C ILE A 221 -2.35 -7.01 19.51
N HIS A 222 -1.24 -6.27 19.44
CA HIS A 222 -0.35 -6.05 20.56
C HIS A 222 -1.03 -5.28 21.72
N PHE A 223 -2.16 -4.61 21.47
CA PHE A 223 -3.02 -4.03 22.51
C PHE A 223 -3.94 -5.02 23.22
N LEU A 224 -4.01 -6.28 22.78
CA LEU A 224 -4.75 -7.32 23.52
C LEU A 224 -4.06 -7.72 24.84
N ALA A 225 -2.86 -7.19 25.12
CA ALA A 225 -2.14 -7.33 26.37
C ALA A 225 -2.20 -6.01 27.17
N GLY A 226 -2.95 -6.00 28.28
CA GLY A 226 -2.87 -4.92 29.26
C GLY A 226 -1.49 -4.84 29.93
N ALA A 227 -1.20 -3.69 30.57
CA ALA A 227 -0.04 -3.54 31.44
C ALA A 227 -0.06 -4.64 32.53
N GLY A 228 0.94 -5.53 32.54
CA GLY A 228 1.08 -6.60 33.53
C GLY A 228 0.74 -8.02 33.06
N SER A 229 1.07 -8.37 31.81
CA SER A 229 1.13 -9.72 31.24
C SER A 229 0.04 -10.72 31.66
N SER A 230 -0.89 -10.97 30.74
CA SER A 230 -1.41 -12.31 30.61
C SER A 230 -1.57 -12.62 29.13
N THR A 231 -0.50 -13.09 28.50
CA THR A 231 -0.52 -13.75 27.19
C THR A 231 -1.71 -14.73 27.10
N THR A 232 -2.04 -15.39 28.21
CA THR A 232 -3.23 -16.23 28.39
C THR A 232 -4.55 -15.49 28.10
N ARG A 233 -4.75 -14.26 28.60
CA ARG A 233 -5.97 -13.49 28.36
C ARG A 233 -6.13 -13.14 26.88
N MET A 234 -5.06 -12.70 26.24
CA MET A 234 -5.04 -12.42 24.81
C MET A 234 -5.35 -13.69 24.00
N VAL A 235 -4.67 -14.80 24.28
CA VAL A 235 -4.92 -16.08 23.60
C VAL A 235 -6.35 -16.56 23.81
N ASN A 236 -6.93 -16.40 25.00
CA ASN A 236 -8.32 -16.71 25.26
C ASN A 236 -9.27 -15.85 24.41
N GLN A 237 -8.96 -14.57 24.21
CA GLN A 237 -9.75 -13.70 23.36
C GLN A 237 -9.69 -14.12 21.88
N LEU A 238 -8.51 -14.52 21.40
CA LEU A 238 -8.35 -15.04 20.03
C LEU A 238 -9.07 -16.38 19.84
N LYS A 239 -9.04 -17.25 20.85
CA LYS A 239 -9.84 -18.49 20.88
C LYS A 239 -11.33 -18.21 20.85
N PHE A 240 -11.81 -17.23 21.62
CA PHE A 240 -13.21 -16.83 21.59
C PHE A 240 -13.64 -16.42 20.17
N LEU A 241 -12.87 -15.57 19.50
CA LEU A 241 -13.15 -15.17 18.12
C LEU A 241 -13.23 -16.35 17.15
N SER A 242 -12.23 -17.23 17.18
CA SER A 242 -12.17 -18.39 16.26
C SER A 242 -13.25 -19.44 16.51
N ASN A 243 -13.78 -19.55 17.73
CA ASN A 243 -14.87 -20.47 18.05
C ASN A 243 -16.26 -19.86 17.84
N THR A 244 -16.39 -18.54 17.98
CA THR A 244 -17.68 -17.83 17.91
C THR A 244 -18.05 -17.47 16.48
N PHE A 245 -17.06 -17.10 15.66
CA PHE A 245 -17.29 -16.59 14.31
C PHE A 245 -16.74 -17.55 13.25
N PRO A 246 -17.54 -17.94 12.23
CA PRO A 246 -17.11 -18.85 11.17
C PRO A 246 -16.28 -18.13 10.08
N VAL A 247 -15.30 -17.33 10.50
CA VAL A 247 -14.52 -16.41 9.66
C VAL A 247 -13.03 -16.74 9.68
N THR A 248 -12.33 -16.38 8.61
CA THR A 248 -10.86 -16.37 8.60
C THR A 248 -10.38 -15.13 9.36
N LEU A 249 -9.48 -15.35 10.31
CA LEU A 249 -8.92 -14.28 11.15
C LEU A 249 -7.55 -13.86 10.59
N LEU A 250 -7.41 -12.57 10.28
CA LEU A 250 -6.17 -11.93 9.87
C LEU A 250 -5.74 -10.97 10.98
N TYR A 251 -4.72 -11.35 11.73
CA TYR A 251 -4.17 -10.56 12.82
C TYR A 251 -3.03 -9.69 12.32
N VAL A 252 -2.99 -8.43 12.74
CA VAL A 252 -1.91 -7.50 12.40
C VAL A 252 -1.36 -6.91 13.68
N GLY A 253 -0.03 -6.94 13.85
CA GLY A 253 0.60 -6.49 15.07
C GLY A 253 2.11 -6.31 14.96
N VAL A 254 2.74 -6.07 16.11
CA VAL A 254 4.18 -5.88 16.27
C VAL A 254 4.65 -6.76 17.43
N GLY A 255 5.75 -7.49 17.23
CA GLY A 255 6.42 -8.26 18.27
C GLY A 255 5.59 -9.44 18.77
N VAL A 256 4.54 -9.84 18.06
CA VAL A 256 3.59 -10.85 18.52
C VAL A 256 4.27 -12.21 18.68
N ARG A 257 5.23 -12.52 17.79
CA ARG A 257 6.05 -13.74 17.85
C ARG A 257 6.98 -13.74 19.06
N GLU A 258 7.55 -12.60 19.41
CA GLU A 258 8.53 -12.44 20.50
C GLU A 258 7.89 -12.57 21.89
N HIS A 259 6.59 -12.28 22.01
CA HIS A 259 5.83 -12.40 23.27
C HIS A 259 5.34 -13.84 23.57
N GLY A 260 5.89 -14.86 22.91
CA GLY A 260 5.59 -16.28 23.19
C GLY A 260 4.19 -16.76 22.74
N ILE A 261 3.40 -15.90 22.10
CA ILE A 261 2.01 -16.19 21.67
C ILE A 261 1.93 -17.35 20.67
N LEU A 262 3.01 -17.67 19.96
CA LEU A 262 3.04 -18.83 19.06
C LEU A 262 3.76 -20.05 19.66
N GLN A 263 4.44 -19.91 20.80
CA GLN A 263 5.38 -20.92 21.32
C GLN A 263 4.96 -21.53 22.69
N ASP A 264 4.17 -20.81 23.51
CA ASP A 264 3.81 -21.31 24.84
C ASP A 264 2.65 -22.33 24.80
N GLY A 265 2.66 -23.32 25.71
CA GLY A 265 1.77 -24.48 25.70
C GLY A 265 0.25 -24.20 25.75
N ILE A 266 -0.18 -23.01 26.21
CA ILE A 266 -1.58 -22.55 26.16
C ILE A 266 -1.95 -22.05 24.76
N SER A 267 -0.95 -21.62 23.99
CA SER A 267 -1.00 -21.02 22.66
C SER A 267 -0.62 -21.99 21.54
N ALA A 268 -0.14 -23.20 21.85
CA ALA A 268 0.29 -24.19 20.85
C ALA A 268 -0.82 -24.56 19.84
N GLN A 269 -2.09 -24.56 20.24
CA GLN A 269 -3.21 -24.78 19.32
C GLN A 269 -3.47 -23.58 18.39
N PHE A 270 -3.23 -22.36 18.88
CA PHE A 270 -3.29 -21.14 18.08
C PHE A 270 -2.10 -21.09 17.11
N GLY A 271 -0.87 -21.33 17.60
CA GLY A 271 0.33 -21.40 16.78
C GLY A 271 0.29 -22.49 15.69
N ARG A 272 -0.34 -23.64 15.94
CA ARG A 272 -0.55 -24.69 14.93
C ARG A 272 -1.60 -24.35 13.87
N ARG A 273 -2.42 -23.31 14.09
CA ARG A 273 -3.51 -22.90 13.20
C ARG A 273 -3.27 -21.52 12.58
N THR A 274 -2.19 -20.84 12.93
CA THR A 274 -1.90 -19.48 12.49
C THR A 274 -0.63 -19.47 11.66
N THR A 275 -0.75 -19.06 10.39
CA THR A 275 0.40 -18.87 9.50
C THR A 275 1.02 -17.50 9.75
N PRO A 276 2.29 -17.42 10.19
CA PRO A 276 2.93 -16.14 10.43
C PRO A 276 3.51 -15.57 9.14
N LEU A 277 3.12 -14.34 8.82
CA LEU A 277 3.61 -13.53 7.71
C LEU A 277 4.38 -12.33 8.27
N THR A 278 5.26 -11.74 7.46
CA THR A 278 6.07 -10.60 7.88
C THR A 278 6.36 -9.66 6.72
N LEU A 279 6.63 -8.40 7.05
CA LEU A 279 7.23 -7.42 6.15
C LEU A 279 8.53 -6.94 6.78
N ARG A 280 9.57 -6.79 5.99
CA ARG A 280 10.88 -6.39 6.50
C ARG A 280 11.16 -4.93 6.14
N PRO A 281 11.94 -4.21 6.97
CA PRO A 281 12.58 -2.99 6.51
C PRO A 281 13.36 -3.29 5.23
N PHE A 282 13.51 -2.30 4.34
CA PHE A 282 14.44 -2.44 3.23
C PHE A 282 15.86 -2.66 3.78
N GLN A 283 16.70 -3.26 2.95
CA GLN A 283 18.07 -3.66 3.29
C GLN A 283 19.01 -3.14 2.19
N VAL A 284 20.25 -2.81 2.54
CA VAL A 284 21.28 -2.33 1.57
C VAL A 284 22.63 -3.02 1.74
N GLU A 285 22.71 -3.97 2.67
CA GLU A 285 23.89 -4.77 2.98
C GLU A 285 24.34 -5.53 1.74
N ASP A 286 23.37 -6.12 1.02
CA ASP A 286 23.61 -6.80 -0.24
C ASP A 286 23.13 -6.00 -1.46
N GLU A 287 23.59 -6.45 -2.61
CA GLU A 287 23.32 -5.82 -3.90
C GLU A 287 21.87 -6.07 -4.38
N ALA A 288 21.17 -7.09 -3.87
CA ALA A 288 19.74 -7.29 -4.15
C ALA A 288 18.88 -6.25 -3.42
N GLY A 289 19.15 -6.02 -2.14
CA GLY A 289 18.51 -5.03 -1.29
C GLY A 289 18.72 -3.61 -1.82
N ARG A 290 19.96 -3.24 -2.20
CA ARG A 290 20.24 -1.94 -2.85
C ARG A 290 19.39 -1.72 -4.10
N ARG A 291 19.24 -2.74 -4.95
CA ARG A 291 18.41 -2.66 -6.16
C ARG A 291 16.93 -2.56 -5.83
N GLU A 292 16.46 -3.26 -4.81
CA GLU A 292 15.09 -3.15 -4.32
C GLU A 292 14.80 -1.73 -3.82
N PHE A 293 15.64 -1.21 -2.93
CA PHE A 293 15.52 0.14 -2.40
C PHE A 293 15.55 1.20 -3.50
N ARG A 294 16.50 1.09 -4.44
CA ARG A 294 16.55 1.98 -5.61
C ARG A 294 15.27 1.92 -6.45
N ARG A 295 14.70 0.72 -6.65
CA ARG A 295 13.45 0.55 -7.40
C ARG A 295 12.28 1.24 -6.71
N VAL A 296 12.21 1.18 -5.39
CA VAL A 296 11.20 1.89 -4.59
C VAL A 296 11.37 3.40 -4.76
N LEU A 297 12.58 3.93 -4.63
CA LEU A 297 12.86 5.35 -4.83
C LEU A 297 12.47 5.83 -6.25
N LEU A 298 12.79 5.06 -7.29
CA LEU A 298 12.35 5.37 -8.66
C LEU A 298 10.83 5.35 -8.82
N THR A 299 10.15 4.45 -8.11
CA THR A 299 8.69 4.35 -8.16
C THR A 299 8.06 5.59 -7.50
N ILE A 300 8.59 6.01 -6.35
CA ILE A 300 8.16 7.24 -5.66
C ILE A 300 8.44 8.48 -6.51
N GLU A 301 9.63 8.56 -7.12
CA GLU A 301 10.06 9.69 -7.95
C GLU A 301 9.12 9.95 -9.12
N LYS A 302 8.60 8.89 -9.76
CA LYS A 302 7.59 9.01 -10.84
C LYS A 302 6.28 9.61 -10.36
N GLN A 303 5.93 9.40 -9.09
CA GLN A 303 4.71 9.93 -8.49
C GLN A 303 4.88 11.38 -8.01
N LEU A 304 6.11 11.93 -7.95
CA LEU A 304 6.30 13.30 -7.50
C LEU A 304 5.77 14.32 -8.51
N VAL A 305 4.88 15.21 -8.06
CA VAL A 305 4.43 16.39 -8.80
C VAL A 305 5.17 17.65 -8.33
N LEU A 306 6.46 17.77 -8.64
CA LEU A 306 7.23 19.00 -8.45
C LEU A 306 7.78 19.47 -9.80
N ALA A 307 7.87 20.78 -10.02
CA ALA A 307 8.19 21.33 -11.33
C ALA A 307 9.60 20.97 -11.83
N ASP A 308 10.57 20.87 -10.92
CA ASP A 308 11.99 20.64 -11.23
C ASP A 308 12.42 19.21 -10.89
N THR A 309 11.49 18.25 -10.96
CA THR A 309 11.80 16.81 -10.82
C THR A 309 12.51 16.26 -12.05
N TYR A 310 13.51 15.40 -11.84
CA TYR A 310 14.24 14.72 -12.91
C TYR A 310 14.54 13.25 -12.53
N PRO A 311 14.75 12.38 -13.53
CA PRO A 311 15.11 10.98 -13.28
C PRO A 311 16.41 10.85 -12.47
N GLY A 312 16.36 10.11 -11.36
CA GLY A 312 17.51 9.88 -10.48
C GLY A 312 17.62 10.85 -9.30
N MET A 313 16.79 11.89 -9.22
CA MET A 313 16.75 12.84 -8.12
C MET A 313 16.64 12.16 -6.74
N LEU A 314 15.78 11.16 -6.60
CA LEU A 314 15.69 10.36 -5.37
C LEU A 314 16.63 9.16 -5.42
N ALA A 315 16.58 8.43 -6.53
CA ALA A 315 17.14 7.08 -6.63
C ALA A 315 18.66 7.03 -6.80
N ASP A 316 19.27 8.11 -7.30
CA ASP A 316 20.70 8.18 -7.62
C ASP A 316 21.41 9.27 -6.79
N ASP A 317 20.80 10.44 -6.62
CA ASP A 317 21.41 11.56 -5.89
C ASP A 317 21.18 11.45 -4.37
N LEU A 318 19.96 11.09 -3.95
CA LEU A 318 19.57 11.06 -2.54
C LEU A 318 19.44 9.64 -1.94
N ALA A 319 19.85 8.59 -2.64
CA ALA A 319 19.68 7.22 -2.15
C ALA A 319 20.32 6.98 -0.78
N ASP A 320 21.60 7.34 -0.62
CA ASP A 320 22.30 7.18 0.66
C ASP A 320 21.74 8.12 1.73
N TYR A 321 21.33 9.33 1.34
CA TYR A 321 20.72 10.32 2.22
C TYR A 321 19.39 9.80 2.81
N PHE A 322 18.51 9.28 1.96
CA PHE A 322 17.24 8.70 2.39
C PHE A 322 17.44 7.44 3.21
N TRP A 323 18.43 6.62 2.89
CA TRP A 323 18.77 5.46 3.71
C TRP A 323 19.20 5.87 5.11
N ALA A 324 20.17 6.79 5.23
CA ALA A 324 20.67 7.27 6.52
C ALA A 324 19.56 7.91 7.38
N ARG A 325 18.56 8.51 6.76
CA ARG A 325 17.45 9.18 7.44
C ARG A 325 16.17 8.36 7.59
N SER A 326 16.16 7.10 7.15
CA SER A 326 15.01 6.21 7.31
C SER A 326 15.36 4.83 7.85
N SER A 327 16.64 4.45 7.86
CA SER A 327 17.12 3.11 8.24
C SER A 327 16.36 1.97 7.56
N GLY A 328 15.87 2.20 6.34
CA GLY A 328 15.08 1.22 5.57
C GLY A 328 13.60 1.13 5.96
N HIS A 329 13.13 1.90 6.95
CA HIS A 329 11.71 1.93 7.36
C HIS A 329 10.86 2.73 6.37
N PHE A 330 9.85 2.07 5.80
CA PHE A 330 8.99 2.66 4.77
C PHE A 330 8.26 3.92 5.24
N ALA A 331 7.70 3.92 6.45
CA ALA A 331 6.97 5.07 7.00
C ALA A 331 7.89 6.27 7.23
N SER A 332 9.10 6.05 7.77
CA SER A 332 10.11 7.10 7.95
C SER A 332 10.54 7.69 6.62
N LEU A 333 10.73 6.86 5.58
CA LEU A 333 11.03 7.30 4.22
C LEU A 333 9.89 8.16 3.64
N MET A 334 8.66 7.65 3.68
CA MET A 334 7.50 8.34 3.12
C MET A 334 7.15 9.62 3.87
N ALA A 335 7.29 9.64 5.20
CA ALA A 335 7.10 10.84 6.01
C ALA A 335 8.10 11.93 5.62
N LEU A 336 9.37 11.54 5.44
CA LEU A 336 10.42 12.46 5.01
C LEU A 336 10.17 13.01 3.61
N ILE A 337 9.82 12.16 2.64
CA ILE A 337 9.51 12.57 1.26
C ILE A 337 8.27 13.47 1.21
N ASN A 338 7.19 13.10 1.90
CA ASN A 338 5.96 13.90 1.95
C ASN A 338 6.22 15.30 2.52
N ARG A 339 6.85 15.38 3.70
CA ARG A 339 7.21 16.66 4.32
C ARG A 339 8.18 17.47 3.45
N GLY A 340 9.11 16.80 2.78
CA GLY A 340 10.01 17.39 1.79
C GLY A 340 9.26 18.02 0.61
N CYS A 341 8.30 17.29 0.03
CA CYS A 341 7.47 17.78 -1.06
C CYS A 341 6.62 18.99 -0.62
N TYR A 342 6.00 18.91 0.55
CA TYR A 342 5.26 20.01 1.15
C TYR A 342 6.15 21.26 1.28
N ARG A 343 7.36 21.11 1.83
CA ARG A 343 8.32 22.22 1.96
C ARG A 343 8.72 22.77 0.60
N ALA A 344 9.05 21.91 -0.36
CA ALA A 344 9.50 22.30 -1.69
C ALA A 344 8.46 23.11 -2.46
N ILE A 345 7.18 22.76 -2.33
CA ILE A 345 6.05 23.52 -2.89
C ILE A 345 5.90 24.85 -2.14
N ARG A 346 5.85 24.80 -0.81
CA ARG A 346 5.62 26.00 0.03
C ARG A 346 6.70 27.07 -0.14
N THR A 347 7.95 26.67 -0.34
CA THR A 347 9.08 27.62 -0.54
C THR A 347 9.36 27.92 -2.02
N GLY A 348 8.65 27.29 -2.96
CA GLY A 348 8.92 27.42 -4.40
C GLY A 348 10.24 26.78 -4.86
N HIS A 349 10.84 25.92 -4.04
CA HIS A 349 12.07 25.20 -4.38
C HIS A 349 11.84 24.13 -5.45
N GLU A 350 10.64 23.52 -5.48
CA GLU A 350 10.14 22.63 -6.55
C GLU A 350 11.03 21.43 -6.93
N ARG A 351 11.98 21.05 -6.07
CA ARG A 351 12.74 19.79 -6.13
C ARG A 351 13.14 19.35 -4.72
N LEU A 352 13.58 18.10 -4.59
CA LEU A 352 14.19 17.58 -3.36
C LEU A 352 15.71 17.47 -3.57
N ASP A 353 16.47 18.12 -2.70
CA ASP A 353 17.92 17.97 -2.58
C ASP A 353 18.32 18.00 -1.09
N ALA A 354 19.56 17.61 -0.78
CA ALA A 354 20.01 17.46 0.61
C ALA A 354 19.80 18.75 1.43
N ALA A 355 20.10 19.92 0.84
CA ALA A 355 19.96 21.22 1.52
C ALA A 355 18.52 21.54 1.92
N LEU A 356 17.53 21.21 1.07
CA LEU A 356 16.13 21.33 1.44
C LEU A 356 15.74 20.30 2.50
N MET A 357 16.19 19.05 2.34
CA MET A 357 15.80 17.94 3.19
C MET A 357 16.37 18.05 4.61
N ASP A 358 17.54 18.66 4.79
CA ASP A 358 18.13 18.89 6.12
C ASP A 358 17.28 19.79 7.01
N GLN A 359 16.40 20.59 6.40
CA GLN A 359 15.47 21.45 7.11
C GLN A 359 14.14 20.75 7.41
N VAL A 360 13.98 19.49 7.01
CA VAL A 360 12.80 18.65 7.24
C VAL A 360 13.11 17.71 8.40
N LYS A 361 12.28 17.70 9.44
CA LYS A 361 12.41 16.76 10.57
C LYS A 361 11.77 15.42 10.21
N ASN A 362 12.37 14.30 10.64
CA ASN A 362 11.76 12.98 10.57
C ASN A 362 11.17 12.52 11.92
N ASP A 363 10.82 11.24 12.06
CA ASP A 363 10.46 10.64 13.33
C ASP A 363 11.68 10.48 14.26
N ALA A 364 11.40 10.37 15.57
CA ALA A 364 12.44 10.40 16.60
C ALA A 364 13.45 9.24 16.47
N ALA A 365 12.97 8.04 16.15
CA ALA A 365 13.82 6.86 16.00
C ALA A 365 14.77 7.00 14.81
N ALA A 366 14.27 7.53 13.68
CA ALA A 366 15.09 7.81 12.52
C ALA A 366 16.11 8.94 12.76
N GLU A 367 15.76 9.98 13.53
CA GLU A 367 16.71 11.05 13.87
C GLU A 367 17.81 10.59 14.84
N GLU A 368 17.50 9.67 15.76
CA GLU A 368 18.49 9.08 16.67
C GLU A 368 19.53 8.22 15.92
N ALA A 369 19.06 7.36 15.00
CA ALA A 369 19.92 6.51 14.17
C ALA A 369 20.72 7.29 13.11
N ARG A 370 20.30 8.51 12.76
CA ARG A 370 20.84 9.29 11.64
C ARG A 370 22.35 9.50 11.74
N LEU A 371 22.85 9.93 12.91
CA LEU A 371 24.25 10.38 13.04
C LEU A 371 25.25 9.25 12.73
N GLU A 372 24.97 8.05 13.23
CA GLU A 372 25.81 6.87 13.01
C GLU A 372 25.76 6.40 11.55
N LEU A 373 24.56 6.36 10.96
CA LEU A 373 24.38 5.95 9.56
C LEU A 373 24.98 6.96 8.59
N GLU A 374 24.82 8.26 8.86
CA GLU A 374 25.40 9.35 8.05
C GLU A 374 26.93 9.30 8.09
N ALA A 375 27.53 9.08 9.28
CA ALA A 375 28.96 8.88 9.41
C ALA A 375 29.44 7.64 8.65
N SER A 376 28.69 6.53 8.70
CA SER A 376 29.02 5.29 7.99
C SER A 376 28.97 5.46 6.46
N VAL A 377 27.99 6.20 5.96
CA VAL A 377 27.87 6.57 4.54
C VAL A 377 29.03 7.47 4.12
N GLN A 378 29.34 8.51 4.91
CA GLN A 378 30.45 9.44 4.63
C GLN A 378 31.82 8.73 4.66
N ALA A 379 31.99 7.75 5.55
CA ALA A 379 33.18 6.92 5.63
C ALA A 379 33.28 5.87 4.49
N GLY A 380 32.25 5.75 3.63
CA GLY A 380 32.20 4.78 2.55
C GLY A 380 32.01 3.32 3.01
N LEU A 381 31.64 3.11 4.28
CA LEU A 381 31.40 1.80 4.87
C LEU A 381 29.99 1.25 4.52
N LEU A 382 29.08 2.15 4.12
CA LEU A 382 27.70 1.82 3.79
C LEU A 382 27.27 2.59 2.52
N THR A 383 26.54 1.92 1.63
CA THR A 383 25.88 2.59 0.50
C THR A 383 24.57 1.90 0.14
N ALA A 384 23.56 2.70 -0.16
CA ALA A 384 22.29 2.30 -0.73
C ALA A 384 22.32 2.25 -2.26
N LYS A 385 23.40 2.71 -2.90
CA LYS A 385 23.53 2.73 -4.37
C LYS A 385 23.95 1.35 -4.89
N PRO A 386 23.22 0.78 -5.87
CA PRO A 386 23.64 -0.45 -6.53
C PRO A 386 24.96 -0.29 -7.29
N ALA A 387 25.70 -1.39 -7.42
CA ALA A 387 26.90 -1.42 -8.25
C ALA A 387 26.57 -1.08 -9.72
N ARG A 388 27.33 -0.15 -10.30
CA ARG A 388 27.18 0.22 -11.72
C ARG A 388 27.62 -0.98 -12.57
N LYS A 389 26.71 -1.56 -13.37
CA LYS A 389 27.09 -2.61 -14.34
C LYS A 389 28.11 -2.03 -15.32
N THR A 390 29.38 -2.42 -15.18
CA THR A 390 30.39 -2.20 -16.21
C THR A 390 30.01 -3.04 -17.42
N THR A 391 29.46 -2.40 -18.44
CA THR A 391 29.37 -3.00 -19.76
C THR A 391 30.79 -3.03 -20.32
N SER A 392 31.54 -4.10 -20.05
CA SER A 392 32.78 -4.36 -20.77
C SER A 392 32.43 -4.64 -22.22
N LYS A 393 32.48 -3.60 -23.03
CA LYS A 393 32.52 -3.71 -24.49
C LYS A 393 33.84 -4.40 -24.80
N ALA A 394 33.81 -5.73 -24.97
CA ALA A 394 34.97 -6.50 -25.37
C ALA A 394 35.42 -6.00 -26.75
N THR A 395 36.45 -5.16 -26.75
CA THR A 395 37.18 -4.75 -27.94
C THR A 395 37.86 -6.00 -28.49
N ALA A 396 37.32 -6.55 -29.58
CA ALA A 396 37.99 -7.58 -30.36
C ALA A 396 39.30 -7.01 -30.91
N SER A 397 40.39 -7.25 -30.19
CA SER A 397 41.75 -7.03 -30.66
C SER A 397 42.12 -8.21 -31.55
N SER A 398 42.09 -7.97 -32.86
CA SER A 398 42.68 -8.85 -33.87
C SER A 398 44.20 -8.88 -33.67
N LYS A 399 44.72 -9.95 -33.07
CA LYS A 399 46.14 -10.29 -33.16
C LYS A 399 46.36 -11.30 -34.28
N SER A 400 47.13 -10.84 -35.26
CA SER A 400 47.68 -11.53 -36.40
C SER A 400 48.81 -12.49 -36.02
N GLY A 401 48.70 -13.76 -36.46
CA GLY A 401 49.80 -14.70 -36.78
C GLY A 401 50.67 -15.23 -35.62
N PRO A 402 51.39 -16.37 -35.79
CA PRO A 402 51.92 -16.86 -37.06
C PRO A 402 51.66 -18.35 -37.41
N ARG A 403 51.82 -18.65 -38.70
CA ARG A 403 51.93 -19.98 -39.33
C ARG A 403 53.00 -20.86 -38.66
N ALA A 404 52.69 -22.13 -38.41
CA ALA A 404 53.67 -23.18 -38.16
C ALA A 404 53.48 -24.38 -39.11
N ARG A 405 54.62 -24.87 -39.59
CA ARG A 405 54.89 -25.84 -40.66
C ARG A 405 54.30 -27.24 -40.43
N LYS A 406 53.85 -27.85 -41.54
CA LYS A 406 53.79 -29.31 -41.72
C LYS A 406 55.21 -29.89 -41.83
N THR A 407 55.50 -30.94 -41.07
CA THR A 407 56.55 -31.91 -41.40
C THR A 407 56.02 -33.32 -41.18
N ALA A 408 56.01 -34.10 -42.26
CA ALA A 408 55.74 -35.52 -42.25
C ALA A 408 56.97 -36.28 -41.73
N ARG A 409 56.75 -37.38 -40.98
CA ARG A 409 57.61 -38.56 -41.09
C ARG A 409 56.87 -39.84 -40.67
N LYS A 410 57.11 -40.84 -41.52
CA LYS A 410 56.58 -42.21 -41.61
C LYS A 410 57.17 -43.14 -40.55
N LYS A 411 56.37 -44.19 -40.25
CA LYS A 411 56.69 -45.65 -40.18
C LYS A 411 57.00 -46.34 -38.83
N ALA A 412 56.31 -47.50 -38.72
CA ALA A 412 56.61 -48.76 -38.02
C ALA A 412 56.61 -48.74 -36.49
N SER A 413 56.02 -49.68 -35.76
CA SER A 413 55.40 -51.00 -36.05
C SER A 413 54.14 -51.13 -35.21
#